data_AF-A0A7G2CUZ8-F1
#
_entry.id   AF-A0A7G2CUZ8-F1
#
_cell.length_a   1.000
_cell.length_b   1.000
_cell.length_c   1.000
_cell.angle_alpha   90.00
_cell.angle_beta   90.00
_cell.angle_gamma   90.00
#
_symmetry.space_group_name_H-M   'P 1'
#
loop_
_entity.id
_entity.type
_entity.pdbx_description
1 polymer ?
#
loop_
_entity_poly.entity_id
_entity_poly.type
_entity_poly.pdbx_seq_one_letter_code
_entity_poly.pdbx_strand_id
1 'polypeptide(L)' 'MAAGDIETFSRNGIWFNRIQGESHTLGSSFESMEEAVKVGRGAATARQVQHFVRTEEGPSEDVAPNEAHPRDLMW' A
#
# COMPACT_ATOMS: atom_id res chain seq x y z
N MET A 1 2.30 -7.80 -4.05
CA MET A 1 0.92 -7.96 -3.53
C MET A 1 -0.05 -8.04 -4.71
N ALA A 2 -1.29 -8.50 -4.54
CA ALA A 2 -2.29 -8.51 -5.61
C ALA A 2 -3.02 -7.16 -5.71
N ALA A 3 -3.46 -6.79 -6.92
CA ALA A 3 -4.27 -5.60 -7.12
C ALA A 3 -5.61 -5.76 -6.37
N GLY A 4 -5.92 -4.79 -5.50
CA GLY A 4 -7.07 -4.79 -4.61
C GLY A 4 -6.71 -5.02 -3.14
N ASP A 5 -5.52 -5.56 -2.83
CA ASP A 5 -5.09 -5.77 -1.44
C ASP A 5 -4.95 -4.44 -0.69
N ILE A 6 -5.20 -4.46 0.62
CA ILE A 6 -5.04 -3.26 1.45
C ILE A 6 -3.69 -3.31 2.15
N GLU A 7 -2.89 -2.26 1.94
CA GLU A 7 -1.62 -2.07 2.63
C GLU A 7 -1.76 -0.91 3.62
N THR A 8 -1.50 -1.20 4.90
CA THR A 8 -1.26 -0.21 5.93
C THR A 8 0.24 0.01 6.06
N PHE A 9 0.69 1.26 5.93
CA PHE A 9 2.11 1.59 6.12
C PHE A 9 2.27 2.81 7.02
N SER A 10 3.35 2.83 7.80
CA SER A 10 3.78 4.02 8.55
C SER A 10 4.76 4.85 7.71
N ARG A 11 4.60 6.16 7.73
CA ARG A 11 5.49 7.13 7.11
C ARG A 11 5.63 8.33 8.04
N ASN A 12 6.86 8.64 8.44
CA ASN A 12 7.14 9.82 9.25
C ASN A 12 6.36 9.84 10.60
N GLY A 13 6.09 8.66 11.17
CA GLY A 13 5.28 8.48 12.38
C GLY A 13 3.76 8.49 12.17
N ILE A 14 3.29 8.66 10.93
CA ILE A 14 1.87 8.70 10.56
C ILE A 14 1.52 7.44 9.77
N TRP A 15 0.39 6.84 10.08
CA TRP A 15 -0.10 5.63 9.45
C TRP A 15 -1.09 5.94 8.32
N PHE A 16 -0.94 5.22 7.20
CA PHE A 16 -1.76 5.38 6.02
C PHE A 16 -2.27 4.02 5.54
N ASN A 17 -3.45 4.01 4.96
CA ASN A 17 -4.00 2.85 4.27
C ASN A 17 -4.06 3.14 2.78
N ARG A 18 -3.47 2.28 1.95
CA ARG A 18 -3.60 2.33 0.50
C ARG A 18 -4.16 1.02 -0.03
N ILE A 19 -4.83 1.09 -1.16
CA ILE A 19 -5.25 -0.10 -1.91
C ILE A 19 -4.19 -0.34 -2.98
N GLN A 20 -3.65 -1.55 -3.03
CA GLN A 20 -2.69 -1.94 -4.05
C GLN A 20 -3.37 -1.99 -5.41
N GLY A 21 -2.72 -1.46 -6.44
CA GLY A 21 -3.31 -1.36 -7.79
C GLY A 21 -4.34 -0.23 -7.97
N GLU A 22 -4.66 0.55 -6.93
CA GLU A 22 -5.46 1.78 -7.07
C GLU A 22 -4.61 2.99 -6.64
N SER A 23 -4.70 4.09 -7.39
CA SER A 23 -4.00 5.34 -7.04
C SER A 23 -4.59 6.04 -5.82
N HIS A 24 -5.68 5.49 -5.25
CA HIS A 24 -6.43 6.10 -4.16
C HIS A 24 -5.97 5.56 -2.80
N THR A 25 -5.55 6.46 -1.92
CA THR A 25 -5.36 6.17 -0.50
C THR A 25 -6.72 6.09 0.18
N LEU A 26 -6.93 5.04 0.96
CA LEU A 26 -8.22 4.79 1.61
C LEU A 26 -8.26 5.54 2.95
N GLY A 27 -8.88 6.72 2.93
CA GLY A 27 -9.16 7.50 4.14
C GLY A 27 -8.00 8.39 4.63
N SER A 28 -8.19 8.95 5.82
CA SER A 28 -7.28 9.89 6.48
C SER A 28 -6.03 9.20 7.04
N SER A 29 -4.95 9.97 7.18
CA SER A 29 -3.79 9.64 8.01
C SER A 29 -4.20 9.36 9.46
N PHE A 30 -3.68 8.29 10.05
CA PHE A 30 -3.87 7.91 11.45
C PHE A 30 -2.58 8.15 12.24
N GLU A 31 -2.71 8.59 13.48
CA GLU A 31 -1.55 8.78 14.38
C GLU A 31 -1.17 7.48 15.09
N SER A 32 -2.10 6.51 15.13
CA SER A 32 -1.98 5.25 15.85
C SER A 32 -2.05 4.04 14.91
N MET A 33 -1.13 3.09 15.10
CA MET A 33 -1.10 1.83 14.35
C MET A 33 -2.40 1.06 14.48
N GLU A 34 -2.92 0.95 15.70
CA GLU A 34 -4.12 0.15 16.00
C GLU A 34 -5.34 0.65 15.22
N GLU A 35 -5.52 1.97 15.15
CA GLU A 35 -6.59 2.61 14.39
C GLU A 35 -6.41 2.37 12.89
N ALA A 36 -5.19 2.52 12.37
CA ALA A 36 -4.89 2.27 10.97
C ALA A 36 -5.15 0.81 10.57
N VAL A 37 -4.73 -0.14 11.40
CA VAL A 37 -4.93 -1.58 11.19
C VAL A 37 -6.40 -1.96 11.28
N LYS A 38 -7.14 -1.38 12.23
CA LYS A 38 -8.58 -1.63 12.39
C LYS A 38 -9.36 -1.15 11.16
N VAL A 39 -9.04 0.02 10.64
CA VAL A 39 -9.64 0.56 9.42
C VAL A 39 -9.21 -0.24 8.19
N GLY A 40 -7.91 -0.54 8.06
CA GLY A 40 -7.38 -1.34 6.95
C GLY A 40 -8.00 -2.73 6.89
N ARG A 41 -8.14 -3.40 8.04
CA ARG A 41 -8.77 -4.73 8.16
C ARG A 41 -10.27 -4.69 7.89
N GLY A 42 -10.97 -3.65 8.34
CA GLY A 42 -12.38 -3.44 8.03
C GLY A 42 -12.61 -3.30 6.53
N ALA A 43 -11.79 -2.47 5.87
CA ALA A 43 -11.86 -2.30 4.43
C ALA A 43 -11.43 -3.57 3.66
N ALA A 44 -10.45 -4.32 4.16
CA ALA A 44 -10.01 -5.57 3.55
C ALA A 44 -11.10 -6.64 3.62
N THR A 45 -11.79 -6.71 4.76
CA THR A 45 -12.94 -7.61 4.96
C THR A 45 -14.10 -7.22 4.04
N ALA A 46 -14.42 -5.93 3.93
CA ALA A 46 -15.49 -5.44 3.06
C ALA A 46 -15.23 -5.72 1.57
N ARG A 47 -13.96 -5.74 1.16
CA ARG A 47 -13.56 -6.08 -0.21
C ARG A 47 -13.19 -7.54 -0.42
N GLN A 48 -13.15 -8.34 0.65
CA GLN A 48 -12.68 -9.73 0.65
C GLN A 48 -11.26 -9.90 0.09
N VAL A 49 -10.37 -8.95 0.43
CA VAL A 49 -8.96 -8.90 0.00
C VAL A 49 -8.04 -9.11 1.19
N GLN A 50 -6.74 -9.31 0.93
CA GLN A 50 -5.77 -9.45 2.01
C GLN A 50 -5.36 -8.10 2.58
N HIS A 51 -5.03 -8.10 3.86
CA HIS A 51 -4.55 -6.94 4.60
C HIS A 51 -3.08 -7.14 4.95
N PHE A 52 -2.24 -6.19 4.56
CA PHE A 52 -0.81 -6.18 4.84
C PHE A 52 -0.46 -4.96 5.70
N VAL A 53 0.41 -5.16 6.68
CA VAL A 53 0.87 -4.08 7.56
C VAL A 53 2.38 -4.00 7.45
N ARG A 54 2.90 -2.85 7.01
CA ARG A 54 4.33 -2.53 6.98
C ARG A 54 4.67 -1.52 8.05
N THR A 55 5.49 -1.95 9.00
CA THR A 55 6.02 -1.15 10.11
C THR A 55 7.39 -0.52 9.83
N GLU A 56 8.12 -1.01 8.82
CA GLU A 56 9.44 -0.48 8.45
C GLU A 56 9.33 0.54 7.31
N GLU A 57 9.87 1.74 7.54
CA GLU A 57 10.18 2.78 6.53
C GLU A 57 11.27 2.29 5.56
N GLY A 58 10.99 1.20 4.84
CA GLY A 58 11.74 0.80 3.67
C GLY A 58 11.04 1.34 2.43
N PRO A 59 11.76 1.78 1.38
CA PRO A 59 11.14 2.09 0.10
C PRO A 59 10.28 0.90 -0.33
N SER A 60 9.02 1.15 -0.67
CA SER A 60 8.19 0.14 -1.29
C SER A 60 8.82 -0.20 -2.64
N GLU A 61 9.36 -1.41 -2.77
CA GLU A 61 9.70 -2.02 -4.07
C GLU A 61 8.47 -2.18 -5.00
N ASP A 62 7.28 -1.75 -4.56
CA ASP A 62 6.13 -1.45 -5.42
C ASP A 62 6.28 -0.05 -6.08
N VAL A 63 7.42 0.21 -6.71
CA VAL A 63 7.51 1.19 -7.80
C VAL A 63 7.39 0.43 -9.12
N ALA A 64 6.14 0.37 -9.59
CA ALA A 64 5.69 0.18 -10.97
C ALA A 64 6.22 -1.04 -11.75
N PRO A 65 5.37 -2.06 -12.02
CA PRO A 65 5.63 -2.99 -13.12
C PRO A 65 5.11 -2.40 -14.44
N ASN A 66 5.60 -1.24 -14.89
CA ASN A 66 5.43 -0.82 -16.29
C ASN A 66 6.23 0.44 -16.63
N GLU A 67 7.53 0.35 -16.90
CA GLU A 67 8.23 1.13 -17.93
C GLU A 67 9.47 0.36 -18.44
N ALA A 68 9.29 -0.90 -18.84
CA ALA A 68 10.25 -1.54 -19.74
C ALA A 68 10.10 -0.89 -21.12
N HIS A 69 10.75 0.26 -21.33
CA HIS A 69 10.88 0.82 -22.66
C HIS A 69 11.78 -0.10 -23.49
N PRO A 70 11.32 -0.64 -24.64
CA PRO A 70 12.08 -1.61 -25.46
C PRO A 70 13.26 -0.99 -26.23
N ARG A 71 13.92 0.05 -25.70
CA ARG A 71 15.05 0.73 -26.35
C ARG A 71 16.37 0.70 -25.57
N ASP A 72 16.41 0.08 -24.40
CA ASP A 72 17.63 0.04 -23.56
C ASP A 72 18.51 -1.20 -23.79
N LEU A 73 18.40 -1.83 -24.96
CA LEU A 73 19.26 -2.93 -25.38
C LEU A 73 20.05 -2.54 -26.64
N MET A 74 20.90 -1.51 -26.53
CA MET A 74 21.95 -1.31 -27.54
C MET A 74 23.14 -0.50 -26.97
N TRP A 75 24.14 -1.21 -26.44
CA TRP A 75 25.54 -1.03 -26.84
C TRP A 75 26.41 -2.22 -26.42
#